data_AF-A0A1M5X7S1-F1
#
_entry.id   AF-A0A1M5X7S1-F1
#
_cell.length_a   1.000
_cell.length_b   1.000
_cell.length_c   1.000
_cell.angle_alpha   90.00
_cell.angle_beta   90.00
_cell.angle_gamma   90.00
#
_symmetry.space_group_name_H-M   'P 1'
#
loop_
_entity.id
_entity.type
_entity.pdbx_description
1 polymer ?
#
loop_
_entity_poly.entity_id
_entity_poly.type
_entity_poly.pdbx_seq_one_letter_code
_entity_poly.pdbx_strand_id
1 'polypeptide(L)'
;MQKFWYHSPVRFYKTMEELEDMTNPQNTQYYGHKNPYPLEYNSYHRFLIPNYQNEVPEDKELQLWIVGDEEIRIPCEFGIYQNKLVRVSFICYEIYLSGRFEIRTEDGDVLFYSNCVQFVDSEDDEGRKFIRIATKHTYAKNIFPFANQQHDWMVTSLPGYCLGEFSVDEDVDSGQSGNLETTVINDALLEESVSYLFQIEGDNNIMTFISVHSVNNDFYIDGTKRTRKEKPEIGDNSAWITMKFSNVKDKNGLNIILDESKIFDDVIKKALSNDLKTVLYTYNNNKNAIPTG
;
A
#
# COMPACT_ATOMS: atom_id res chain seq x y z
N MET A 1 -25.85 1.70 -11.68
CA MET A 1 -25.44 0.31 -12.00
C MET A 1 -23.98 0.23 -11.60
N GLN A 2 -23.67 -0.41 -10.46
CA GLN A 2 -22.30 -0.50 -9.93
C GLN A 2 -21.39 -1.19 -10.95
N LYS A 3 -20.33 -0.52 -11.39
CA LYS A 3 -19.43 -1.06 -12.43
C LYS A 3 -18.05 -1.47 -11.92
N PHE A 4 -17.62 -1.05 -10.73
CA PHE A 4 -16.19 -1.09 -10.41
C PHE A 4 -15.90 -1.11 -8.91
N TRP A 5 -15.09 -2.08 -8.45
CA TRP A 5 -14.58 -2.15 -7.08
C TRP A 5 -13.09 -1.83 -7.09
N TYR A 6 -12.72 -0.68 -6.52
CA TYR A 6 -11.34 -0.21 -6.44
C TYR A 6 -10.75 -0.66 -5.10
N HIS A 7 -9.99 -1.75 -5.11
CA HIS A 7 -9.35 -2.31 -3.91
C HIS A 7 -8.05 -1.58 -3.56
N SER A 8 -8.15 -0.27 -3.29
CA SER A 8 -7.05 0.59 -2.86
C SER A 8 -7.55 1.52 -1.76
N PRO A 9 -6.74 1.85 -0.74
CA PRO A 9 -7.14 2.83 0.27
C PRO A 9 -7.14 4.27 -0.29
N VAL A 10 -6.29 4.56 -1.27
CA VAL A 10 -6.30 5.80 -2.06
C VAL A 10 -6.75 5.47 -3.47
N ARG A 11 -7.85 6.08 -3.89
CA ARG A 11 -8.55 5.73 -5.14
C ARG A 11 -8.72 6.97 -5.99
N PHE A 12 -8.49 6.85 -7.29
CA PHE A 12 -8.64 7.92 -8.26
C PHE A 12 -9.81 7.62 -9.19
N TYR A 13 -10.84 8.47 -9.16
CA TYR A 13 -12.05 8.40 -9.98
C TYR A 13 -12.03 9.47 -11.07
N LYS A 14 -12.74 9.26 -12.19
CA LYS A 14 -12.75 10.25 -13.29
C LYS A 14 -13.59 11.47 -12.98
N THR A 15 -14.64 11.31 -12.19
CA THR A 15 -15.54 12.41 -11.84
C THR A 15 -15.73 12.48 -10.33
N MET A 16 -16.06 13.68 -9.84
CA MET A 16 -16.52 13.87 -8.46
C MET A 16 -17.78 13.04 -8.21
N GLU A 17 -18.72 12.96 -9.15
CA GLU A 17 -19.94 12.16 -9.00
C GLU A 17 -19.66 10.68 -8.70
N GLU A 18 -18.63 10.08 -9.31
CA GLU A 18 -18.22 8.69 -9.04
C GLU A 18 -17.60 8.52 -7.65
N LEU A 19 -16.77 9.47 -7.22
CA LEU A 19 -16.23 9.53 -5.86
C LEU A 19 -17.38 9.68 -4.84
N GLU A 20 -18.38 10.46 -5.23
CA GLU A 20 -19.50 10.90 -4.42
C GLU A 20 -20.70 9.93 -4.43
N ASP A 21 -20.67 8.88 -5.24
CA ASP A 21 -21.76 7.91 -5.39
C ASP A 21 -21.93 7.06 -4.13
N MET A 22 -22.91 7.42 -3.30
CA MET A 22 -23.33 6.69 -2.10
C MET A 22 -24.06 5.37 -2.39
N THR A 23 -24.25 4.98 -3.65
CA THR A 23 -24.68 3.62 -3.98
C THR A 23 -23.50 2.64 -4.07
N ASN A 24 -22.26 3.14 -4.04
CA ASN A 24 -21.05 2.32 -3.94
C ASN A 24 -20.68 2.08 -2.46
N PRO A 25 -20.74 0.84 -1.95
CA PRO A 25 -20.40 0.51 -0.57
C PRO A 25 -19.00 0.97 -0.15
N GLN A 26 -18.06 1.04 -1.11
CA GLN A 26 -16.69 1.50 -0.85
C GLN A 26 -16.61 3.03 -0.67
N ASN A 27 -17.60 3.77 -1.15
CA ASN A 27 -17.73 5.22 -0.97
C ASN A 27 -18.63 5.54 0.25
N THR A 28 -19.58 4.67 0.59
CA THR A 28 -20.59 4.94 1.64
C THR A 28 -20.07 5.07 3.06
N GLN A 29 -18.89 4.53 3.35
CA GLN A 29 -18.44 4.45 4.74
C GLN A 29 -17.50 5.56 5.20
N TYR A 30 -16.76 6.24 4.32
CA TYR A 30 -16.00 7.43 4.72
C TYR A 30 -15.97 8.42 3.58
N TYR A 31 -16.89 9.37 3.69
CA TYR A 31 -17.00 10.52 2.82
C TYR A 31 -16.30 11.70 3.47
N GLY A 32 -15.21 12.15 2.84
CA GLY A 32 -14.68 13.49 3.03
C GLY A 32 -13.76 13.75 4.23
N HIS A 33 -13.43 15.04 4.37
CA HIS A 33 -12.52 15.69 5.32
C HIS A 33 -12.63 15.25 6.79
N LYS A 34 -13.69 14.55 7.21
CA LYS A 34 -13.91 14.18 8.61
C LYS A 34 -12.91 13.13 9.10
N ASN A 35 -12.65 12.10 8.29
CA ASN A 35 -11.64 11.05 8.56
C ASN A 35 -10.84 10.80 7.26
N PRO A 36 -9.87 11.67 6.92
CA PRO A 36 -9.00 11.46 5.77
C PRO A 36 -8.17 10.18 5.95
N TYR A 37 -7.90 9.46 4.86
CA TYR A 37 -7.03 8.29 4.94
C TYR A 37 -5.59 8.72 5.30
N PRO A 38 -5.00 8.18 6.36
CA PRO A 38 -3.70 8.64 6.80
C PRO A 38 -2.58 8.01 5.96
N LEU A 39 -1.65 8.83 5.49
CA LEU A 39 -0.46 8.44 4.76
C LEU A 39 0.78 8.81 5.58
N GLU A 40 1.72 7.88 5.69
CA GLU A 40 2.99 8.17 6.37
C GLU A 40 3.77 9.25 5.62
N TYR A 41 4.12 10.34 6.30
CA TYR A 41 5.02 11.36 5.76
C TYR A 41 6.42 10.77 5.53
N ASN A 42 7.21 11.43 4.69
CA ASN A 42 8.59 11.02 4.38
C ASN A 42 8.71 9.53 3.99
N SER A 43 7.67 8.99 3.34
CA SER A 43 7.60 7.61 2.91
C SER A 43 7.10 7.56 1.47
N TYR A 44 7.63 6.62 0.69
CA TYR A 44 7.23 6.43 -0.69
C TYR A 44 5.90 5.71 -0.76
N HIS A 45 4.95 6.28 -1.50
CA HIS A 45 3.67 5.67 -1.79
C HIS A 45 3.57 5.39 -3.29
N ARG A 46 2.98 4.25 -3.64
CA ARG A 46 2.65 3.88 -5.01
C ARG A 46 1.29 3.24 -5.05
N PHE A 47 0.39 3.82 -5.84
CA PHE A 47 -0.95 3.30 -6.09
C PHE A 47 -1.09 2.96 -7.57
N LEU A 48 -1.62 1.78 -7.86
CA LEU A 48 -1.92 1.40 -9.24
C LEU A 48 -3.30 1.92 -9.63
N ILE A 49 -3.40 2.41 -10.86
CA ILE A 49 -4.65 2.86 -11.46
C ILE A 49 -5.21 1.71 -12.31
N PRO A 50 -6.42 1.21 -12.01
CA PRO A 50 -7.03 0.13 -12.79
C PRO A 50 -7.28 0.54 -14.24
N ASN A 51 -7.30 -0.44 -15.15
CA ASN A 51 -7.57 -0.22 -16.57
C ASN A 51 -9.06 0.02 -16.85
N TYR A 52 -9.61 1.06 -16.24
CA TYR A 52 -11.00 1.49 -16.37
C TYR A 52 -11.04 3.00 -16.46
N GLN A 53 -11.43 3.51 -17.63
CA GLN A 53 -11.47 4.96 -17.92
C GLN A 53 -10.20 5.67 -17.48
N ASN A 54 -9.03 5.06 -17.66
CA ASN A 54 -7.76 5.58 -17.17
C ASN A 54 -6.96 6.29 -18.27
N GLU A 55 -7.59 6.62 -19.38
CA GLU A 55 -7.00 7.37 -20.47
C GLU A 55 -6.58 8.79 -20.02
N VAL A 56 -5.42 9.22 -20.52
CA VAL A 56 -4.84 10.55 -20.31
C VAL A 56 -4.40 11.14 -21.67
N PRO A 57 -4.41 12.47 -21.84
CA PRO A 57 -3.95 13.10 -23.08
C PRO A 57 -2.48 12.78 -23.36
N GLU A 58 -2.15 12.53 -24.63
CA GLU A 58 -0.77 12.24 -25.09
C GLU A 58 0.15 13.46 -25.02
N ASP A 59 -0.42 14.64 -25.20
CA ASP A 59 0.27 15.90 -25.44
C ASP A 59 0.37 16.79 -24.20
N LYS A 60 -0.04 16.27 -23.02
CA LYS A 60 -0.10 17.04 -21.78
C LYS A 60 0.72 16.42 -20.68
N GLU A 61 1.52 17.24 -20.01
CA GLU A 61 2.14 16.86 -18.75
C GLU A 61 1.08 16.78 -17.64
N LEU A 62 1.23 15.79 -16.77
CA LEU A 62 0.35 15.58 -15.61
C LEU A 62 1.00 16.10 -14.34
N GLN A 63 0.18 16.58 -13.41
CA GLN A 63 0.59 17.07 -12.10
C GLN A 63 -0.32 16.50 -11.01
N LEU A 64 0.27 16.11 -9.88
CA LEU A 64 -0.48 15.71 -8.68
C LEU A 64 -0.60 16.90 -7.75
N TRP A 65 -1.83 17.22 -7.37
CA TRP A 65 -2.16 18.28 -6.43
C TRP A 65 -2.89 17.69 -5.25
N ILE A 66 -2.65 18.20 -4.05
CA ILE A 66 -3.55 18.03 -2.92
C ILE A 66 -4.36 19.31 -2.73
N VAL A 67 -5.67 19.15 -2.63
CA VAL A 67 -6.65 20.23 -2.58
C VAL A 67 -7.40 20.11 -1.26
N GLY A 68 -7.08 21.00 -0.32
CA GLY A 68 -7.68 21.12 0.99
C GLY A 68 -7.95 22.58 1.34
N ASP A 69 -7.44 23.04 2.48
CA ASP A 69 -7.44 24.47 2.84
C ASP A 69 -6.52 25.27 1.89
N GLU A 70 -5.45 24.64 1.42
CA GLU A 70 -4.54 25.14 0.40
C GLU A 70 -4.47 24.15 -0.77
N GLU A 71 -4.04 24.65 -1.93
CA GLU A 71 -3.73 23.82 -3.10
C GLU A 71 -2.21 23.70 -3.23
N ILE A 72 -1.69 22.50 -2.94
CA ILE A 72 -0.26 22.23 -2.95
C ILE A 72 0.07 21.17 -3.99
N ARG A 73 1.07 21.45 -4.82
CA ARG A 73 1.57 20.47 -5.79
C ARG A 73 2.48 19.46 -5.10
N ILE A 74 2.16 18.19 -5.22
CA ILE A 74 2.91 17.09 -4.62
C ILE A 74 3.95 16.55 -5.61
N PRO A 75 5.21 16.34 -5.20
CA PRO A 75 6.18 15.65 -6.02
C PRO A 75 5.76 14.21 -6.34
N CYS A 76 5.57 13.92 -7.63
CA CYS A 76 5.07 12.63 -8.09
C CYS A 76 5.72 12.19 -9.41
N GLU A 77 5.63 10.88 -9.66
CA GLU A 77 5.84 10.27 -10.96
C GLU A 77 4.55 9.55 -11.37
N PHE A 78 4.23 9.67 -12.66
CA PHE A 78 3.10 8.98 -13.26
C PHE A 78 3.61 7.91 -14.22
N GLY A 79 3.23 6.65 -13.96
CA GLY A 79 3.45 5.61 -14.95
C GLY A 79 2.36 5.68 -16.00
N ILE A 80 2.74 6.04 -17.22
CA ILE A 80 1.84 6.09 -18.38
C ILE A 80 2.26 5.00 -19.36
N TYR A 81 1.30 4.19 -19.81
CA TYR A 81 1.53 3.15 -20.81
C TYR A 81 0.39 3.18 -21.83
N GLN A 82 0.72 3.40 -23.11
CA GLN A 82 -0.28 3.52 -24.19
C GLN A 82 -1.40 4.52 -23.85
N ASN A 83 -1.02 5.70 -23.37
CA ASN A 83 -1.91 6.81 -22.99
C ASN A 83 -2.88 6.48 -21.86
N LYS A 84 -2.53 5.47 -21.07
CA LYS A 84 -3.26 5.09 -19.89
C LYS A 84 -2.41 5.33 -18.67
N LEU A 85 -2.97 6.04 -17.71
CA LEU A 85 -2.37 6.15 -16.40
C LEU A 85 -2.49 4.78 -15.71
N VAL A 86 -1.35 4.17 -15.39
CA VAL A 86 -1.32 2.84 -14.76
C VAL A 86 -0.89 2.88 -13.30
N ARG A 87 -0.22 3.96 -12.87
CA ARG A 87 0.16 4.16 -11.47
C ARG A 87 0.47 5.63 -11.17
N VAL A 88 0.45 5.95 -9.89
CA VAL A 88 0.95 7.20 -9.34
C VAL A 88 1.91 6.83 -8.21
N SER A 89 3.13 7.34 -8.27
CA SER A 89 4.11 7.24 -7.17
C SER A 89 4.36 8.63 -6.61
N PHE A 90 4.45 8.79 -5.30
CA PHE A 90 4.77 10.08 -4.68
C PHE A 90 5.41 9.93 -3.30
N ILE A 91 5.96 11.04 -2.82
CA ILE A 91 6.41 11.23 -1.44
C ILE A 91 6.03 12.64 -1.02
N CYS A 92 5.64 12.82 0.24
CA CYS A 92 5.38 14.12 0.84
C CYS A 92 6.18 14.24 2.13
N TYR A 93 6.78 15.41 2.36
CA TYR A 93 7.58 15.69 3.55
C TYR A 93 6.86 16.60 4.55
N GLU A 94 5.64 17.06 4.21
CA GLU A 94 4.83 17.93 5.05
C GLU A 94 3.88 17.10 5.90
N ILE A 95 3.98 17.28 7.22
CA ILE A 95 3.09 16.63 8.20
C ILE A 95 1.79 17.45 8.29
N TYR A 96 0.67 16.77 8.48
CA TYR A 96 -0.69 17.31 8.58
C TYR A 96 -1.27 17.92 7.31
N LEU A 97 -0.54 17.91 6.20
CA LEU A 97 -1.09 18.26 4.90
C LEU A 97 -2.24 17.32 4.55
N SER A 98 -3.43 17.89 4.32
CA SER A 98 -4.69 17.16 4.19
C SER A 98 -5.51 17.71 3.04
N GLY A 99 -6.26 16.83 2.38
CA GLY A 99 -7.09 17.20 1.24
C GLY A 99 -7.35 16.02 0.32
N ARG A 100 -8.02 16.26 -0.80
CA ARG A 100 -8.16 15.28 -1.88
C ARG A 100 -7.01 15.44 -2.87
N PHE A 101 -6.53 14.34 -3.44
CA PHE A 101 -5.67 14.45 -4.60
C PHE A 101 -6.48 14.76 -5.85
N GLU A 102 -5.92 15.63 -6.68
CA GLU A 102 -6.36 15.88 -8.04
C GLU A 102 -5.18 15.64 -8.98
N ILE A 103 -5.41 14.82 -10.01
CA ILE A 103 -4.46 14.69 -11.12
C ILE A 103 -4.93 15.65 -12.19
N ARG A 104 -4.11 16.66 -12.47
CA ARG A 104 -4.41 17.74 -13.41
C ARG A 104 -3.48 17.69 -14.61
N THR A 105 -3.94 18.19 -15.74
CA THR A 105 -3.03 18.59 -16.82
C THR A 105 -2.28 19.86 -16.41
N GLU A 106 -1.20 20.17 -17.12
CA GLU A 106 -0.47 21.44 -16.95
C GLU A 106 -1.32 22.70 -17.19
N ASP A 107 -2.42 22.58 -17.95
CA ASP A 107 -3.38 23.67 -18.20
C ASP A 107 -4.38 23.87 -17.06
N GLY A 108 -4.40 22.95 -16.08
CA GLY A 108 -5.30 23.00 -14.91
C GLY A 108 -6.55 22.12 -15.04
N ASP A 109 -6.74 21.40 -16.14
CA ASP A 109 -7.88 20.49 -16.29
C ASP A 109 -7.74 19.29 -15.36
N VAL A 110 -8.71 19.07 -14.47
CA VAL A 110 -8.71 17.93 -13.55
C VAL A 110 -9.17 16.67 -14.28
N LEU A 111 -8.30 15.66 -14.29
CA LEU A 111 -8.56 14.37 -14.93
C LEU A 111 -9.03 13.30 -13.96
N PHE A 112 -8.59 13.37 -12.70
CA PHE A 112 -8.97 12.41 -11.67
C PHE A 112 -9.07 13.06 -10.29
N TYR A 113 -9.94 12.50 -9.45
CA TYR A 113 -10.19 12.94 -8.08
C TYR A 113 -10.01 11.77 -7.12
N SER A 114 -9.35 11.99 -5.99
CA SER A 114 -9.23 10.98 -4.93
C SER A 114 -10.14 11.21 -3.73
N ASN A 115 -10.29 10.16 -2.91
CA ASN A 115 -10.72 10.35 -1.54
C ASN A 115 -9.74 11.25 -0.76
N CYS A 116 -10.22 11.87 0.32
CA CYS A 116 -9.38 12.70 1.18
C CYS A 116 -8.30 11.85 1.86
N VAL A 117 -7.10 12.41 1.94
CA VAL A 117 -5.95 11.85 2.65
C VAL A 117 -5.37 12.89 3.60
N GLN A 118 -4.58 12.44 4.57
CA GLN A 118 -3.79 13.30 5.42
C GLN A 118 -2.41 12.69 5.65
N PHE A 119 -1.35 13.49 5.49
CA PHE A 119 -0.01 13.05 5.86
C PHE A 119 0.19 13.14 7.37
N VAL A 120 0.71 12.07 7.97
CA VAL A 120 0.93 11.97 9.42
C VAL A 120 2.32 11.42 9.71
N ASP A 121 2.87 11.80 10.86
CA ASP A 121 3.90 10.99 11.52
C ASP A 121 3.19 10.00 12.43
N SER A 122 3.28 8.72 12.10
CA SER A 122 2.63 7.66 12.88
C SER A 122 3.51 7.07 13.99
N GLU A 123 4.71 7.62 14.18
CA GLU A 123 5.62 7.16 15.24
C GLU A 123 5.01 7.43 16.62
N ASP A 124 4.83 6.37 17.41
CA ASP A 124 4.41 6.49 18.80
C ASP A 124 5.59 6.63 19.77
N ASP A 125 5.30 6.76 21.07
CA ASP A 125 6.32 6.93 22.12
C ASP A 125 7.31 5.76 22.24
N GLU A 126 7.00 4.60 21.64
CA GLU A 126 7.85 3.41 21.59
C GLU A 126 8.59 3.28 20.25
N GLY A 127 8.44 4.26 19.34
CA GLY A 127 9.05 4.26 18.01
C GLY A 127 8.33 3.36 17.00
N ARG A 128 7.13 2.86 17.31
CA ARG A 128 6.34 2.03 16.38
C ARG A 128 5.63 2.93 15.38
N LYS A 129 5.61 2.51 14.12
CA LYS A 129 4.93 3.21 13.02
C LYS A 129 3.77 2.39 12.47
N PHE A 130 2.98 3.04 11.63
CA PHE A 130 2.00 2.37 10.77
C PHE A 130 2.63 1.27 9.94
N ILE A 131 1.86 0.18 9.80
CA ILE A 131 2.30 -1.05 9.15
C ILE A 131 2.58 -0.79 7.66
N ARG A 132 3.81 -1.03 7.22
CA ARG A 132 4.23 -0.84 5.83
C ARG A 132 3.84 -2.06 5.00
N ILE A 133 3.01 -1.85 3.98
CA ILE A 133 2.57 -2.91 3.06
C ILE A 133 3.18 -2.69 1.68
N ALA A 134 3.77 -3.75 1.13
CA ALA A 134 4.13 -3.83 -0.29
C ALA A 134 3.51 -5.08 -0.90
N THR A 135 2.83 -4.93 -2.04
CA THR A 135 2.18 -6.04 -2.71
C THR A 135 2.33 -5.92 -4.21
N LYS A 136 2.63 -7.05 -4.87
CA LYS A 136 2.73 -7.13 -6.33
C LYS A 136 1.48 -7.77 -6.92
N HIS A 137 0.90 -7.10 -7.91
CA HIS A 137 -0.30 -7.53 -8.61
C HIS A 137 0.00 -8.46 -9.77
N THR A 138 0.09 -9.76 -9.50
CA THR A 138 0.43 -10.74 -10.53
C THR A 138 -0.74 -11.19 -11.41
N TYR A 139 -2.00 -10.97 -11.00
CA TYR A 139 -3.18 -11.38 -11.76
C TYR A 139 -4.37 -10.42 -11.57
N ALA A 140 -5.31 -10.44 -12.53
CA ALA A 140 -6.65 -9.85 -12.40
C ALA A 140 -7.53 -10.65 -11.41
N LYS A 141 -7.00 -10.98 -10.23
CA LYS A 141 -7.72 -11.71 -9.18
C LYS A 141 -8.93 -10.91 -8.65
N ASN A 142 -9.00 -9.61 -8.97
CA ASN A 142 -10.16 -8.76 -8.69
C ASN A 142 -10.55 -7.99 -9.95
N ILE A 143 -11.42 -8.57 -10.76
CA ILE A 143 -12.37 -7.95 -11.70
C ILE A 143 -11.78 -7.06 -12.84
N PHE A 144 -10.60 -6.45 -12.70
CA PHE A 144 -9.98 -5.60 -13.71
C PHE A 144 -8.47 -5.89 -13.88
N PRO A 145 -7.99 -5.99 -15.14
CA PRO A 145 -6.57 -6.11 -15.43
C PRO A 145 -5.85 -4.78 -15.18
N PHE A 146 -4.61 -4.82 -14.72
CA PHE A 146 -3.68 -3.70 -14.85
C PHE A 146 -3.00 -3.78 -16.21
N ALA A 147 -2.84 -2.65 -16.90
CA ALA A 147 -2.40 -2.64 -18.29
C ALA A 147 -0.89 -2.98 -18.46
N ASN A 148 -0.10 -2.93 -17.38
CA ASN A 148 1.33 -3.22 -17.41
C ASN A 148 1.73 -4.14 -16.24
N GLN A 149 2.35 -5.29 -16.55
CA GLN A 149 2.83 -6.29 -15.57
C GLN A 149 4.26 -6.04 -15.08
N GLN A 150 4.97 -5.04 -15.62
CA GLN A 150 6.34 -4.72 -15.21
C GLN A 150 6.40 -3.81 -13.97
N HIS A 151 5.34 -3.05 -13.71
CA HIS A 151 5.28 -2.02 -12.66
C HIS A 151 4.00 -2.12 -11.81
N ASP A 152 3.70 -3.34 -11.40
CA ASP A 152 2.47 -3.81 -10.75
C ASP A 152 2.56 -3.82 -9.22
N TRP A 153 3.46 -3.03 -8.64
CA TRP A 153 3.60 -2.90 -7.18
C TRP A 153 2.70 -1.79 -6.63
N MET A 154 1.93 -2.11 -5.59
CA MET A 154 1.39 -1.12 -4.66
C MET A 154 2.24 -1.09 -3.40
N VAL A 155 2.54 0.12 -2.92
CA VAL A 155 3.27 0.31 -1.68
C VAL A 155 2.64 1.46 -0.90
N THR A 156 2.19 1.20 0.33
CA THR A 156 1.53 2.18 1.21
C THR A 156 1.72 1.79 2.67
N SER A 157 1.32 2.64 3.60
CA SER A 157 1.21 2.29 5.01
C SER A 157 -0.27 2.11 5.37
N LEU A 158 -0.58 1.14 6.24
CA LEU A 158 -1.91 0.95 6.80
C LEU A 158 -1.91 1.33 8.29
N PRO A 159 -2.96 2.02 8.78
CA PRO A 159 -3.12 2.28 10.21
C PRO A 159 -3.10 1.01 11.04
N GLY A 160 -2.41 1.06 12.17
CA GLY A 160 -2.11 -0.08 13.02
C GLY A 160 -0.64 -0.06 13.40
N TYR A 161 -0.32 -0.57 14.58
CA TYR A 161 1.04 -0.51 15.12
C TYR A 161 1.68 -1.89 15.04
N CYS A 162 2.96 -1.94 14.70
CA CYS A 162 3.69 -3.20 14.60
C CYS A 162 4.69 -3.41 15.73
N LEU A 163 4.61 -4.60 16.34
CA LEU A 163 5.77 -5.48 16.53
C LEU A 163 5.49 -6.94 16.11
N GLY A 164 4.34 -7.23 15.50
CA GLY A 164 3.92 -8.58 15.08
C GLY A 164 3.93 -9.57 16.24
N GLU A 165 2.78 -9.83 16.87
CA GLU A 165 2.74 -10.81 17.96
C GLU A 165 3.08 -12.20 17.41
N PHE A 166 4.26 -12.70 17.79
CA PHE A 166 4.72 -14.03 17.42
C PHE A 166 4.01 -15.07 18.28
N SER A 167 3.39 -16.02 17.61
CA SER A 167 2.89 -17.25 18.20
C SER A 167 3.52 -18.42 17.49
N VAL A 168 3.75 -19.49 18.24
CA VAL A 168 4.24 -20.76 17.70
C VAL A 168 3.25 -21.80 18.17
N ASP A 169 2.56 -22.41 17.22
CA ASP A 169 1.76 -23.59 17.47
C ASP A 169 2.64 -24.81 17.21
N GLU A 170 2.76 -25.70 18.19
CA GLU A 170 3.56 -26.92 18.11
C GLU A 170 2.65 -28.14 18.22
N ASP A 171 2.55 -28.90 17.14
CA ASP A 171 1.89 -30.21 17.15
C ASP A 171 2.96 -31.30 17.31
N VAL A 172 3.02 -31.90 18.51
CA VAL A 172 3.97 -32.97 18.86
C VAL A 172 3.25 -34.31 18.83
N ASP A 173 3.59 -35.17 17.87
CA ASP A 173 3.19 -36.57 17.90
C ASP A 173 4.21 -37.36 18.72
N SER A 174 3.73 -38.08 19.74
CA SER A 174 4.59 -38.83 20.65
C SER A 174 4.12 -40.26 20.83
N GLY A 175 5.11 -41.17 20.87
CA GLY A 175 4.90 -42.60 21.09
C GLY A 175 5.65 -43.08 22.32
N GLN A 176 5.24 -44.24 22.85
CA GLN A 176 6.02 -44.96 23.87
C GLN A 176 6.98 -45.94 23.20
N SER A 177 8.28 -45.82 23.52
CA SER A 177 9.26 -46.83 23.17
C SER A 177 9.19 -47.99 24.16
N GLY A 178 9.15 -49.22 23.64
CA GLY A 178 9.00 -50.42 24.46
C GLY A 178 10.12 -50.59 25.50
N ASN A 179 9.68 -50.84 26.74
CA ASN A 179 10.43 -51.25 27.94
C ASN A 179 11.12 -50.21 28.84
N LEU A 180 11.00 -48.90 28.61
CA LEU A 180 11.35 -47.87 29.61
C LEU A 180 10.38 -46.68 29.47
N GLU A 181 10.05 -46.03 30.59
CA GLU A 181 9.20 -44.81 30.69
C GLU A 181 9.82 -43.60 29.97
N THR A 182 10.08 -43.74 28.67
CA THR A 182 10.70 -42.74 27.82
C THR A 182 9.77 -42.49 26.64
N THR A 183 9.14 -41.31 26.68
CA THR A 183 8.38 -40.75 25.55
C THR A 183 9.36 -40.45 24.41
N VAL A 184 9.05 -40.94 23.21
CA VAL A 184 9.78 -40.60 21.99
C VAL A 184 8.89 -39.66 21.17
N ILE A 185 9.44 -38.52 20.77
CA ILE A 185 8.79 -37.62 19.81
C ILE A 185 8.93 -38.26 18.44
N ASN A 186 7.80 -38.66 17.85
CA ASN A 186 7.74 -39.30 16.53
C ASN A 186 7.79 -38.25 15.42
N ASP A 187 7.12 -37.12 15.62
CA ASP A 187 7.09 -35.98 14.71
C ASP A 187 6.77 -34.71 15.51
N ALA A 188 7.24 -33.56 15.04
CA ALA A 188 6.93 -32.26 15.62
C ALA A 188 6.77 -31.24 14.50
N LEU A 189 5.55 -30.75 14.30
CA LEU A 189 5.26 -29.67 13.36
C LEU A 189 5.23 -28.36 14.13
N LEU A 190 6.21 -27.49 13.87
CA LEU A 190 6.25 -26.13 14.39
C LEU A 190 5.66 -25.18 13.35
N GLU A 191 4.55 -24.54 13.69
CA GLU A 191 3.93 -23.51 12.87
C GLU A 191 4.11 -22.13 13.50
N GLU A 192 5.04 -21.35 12.94
CA GLU A 192 5.22 -19.94 13.30
C GLU A 192 4.08 -19.09 12.69
N SER A 193 3.45 -18.27 13.51
CA SER A 193 2.47 -17.28 13.10
C SER A 193 2.78 -15.90 13.67
N VAL A 194 2.46 -14.87 12.90
CA VAL A 194 2.64 -13.47 13.29
C VAL A 194 1.31 -12.76 13.09
N SER A 195 0.82 -12.17 14.17
CA SER A 195 -0.45 -11.45 14.20
C SER A 195 -0.23 -9.96 14.09
N TYR A 196 -1.03 -9.30 13.25
CA TYR A 196 -1.05 -7.85 13.10
C TYR A 196 -2.44 -7.32 13.40
N LEU A 197 -2.48 -6.21 14.13
CA LEU A 197 -3.70 -5.51 14.47
C LEU A 197 -3.79 -4.23 13.63
N PHE A 198 -4.70 -4.19 12.65
CA PHE A 198 -4.92 -3.03 11.81
C PHE A 198 -6.05 -2.19 12.35
N GLN A 199 -5.84 -0.88 12.42
CA GLN A 199 -6.87 0.09 12.79
C GLN A 199 -7.70 0.39 11.56
N ILE A 200 -8.96 -0.03 11.56
CA ILE A 200 -9.88 0.22 10.45
C ILE A 200 -10.86 1.33 10.79
N GLU A 201 -11.26 1.47 12.05
CA GLU A 201 -12.32 2.42 12.50
C GLU A 201 -13.61 2.33 11.67
N GLY A 202 -13.91 1.15 11.13
CA GLY A 202 -15.02 0.89 10.21
C GLY A 202 -14.69 1.10 8.73
N ASP A 203 -13.46 1.50 8.36
CA ASP A 203 -12.99 1.67 6.98
C ASP A 203 -12.90 0.34 6.24
N ASN A 204 -13.98 0.01 5.55
CA ASN A 204 -14.04 -1.15 4.67
C ASN A 204 -13.01 -1.08 3.53
N ASN A 205 -12.40 0.06 3.21
CA ASN A 205 -11.35 0.13 2.18
C ASN A 205 -10.07 -0.52 2.67
N ILE A 206 -9.62 -0.22 3.90
CA ILE A 206 -8.47 -0.89 4.53
C ILE A 206 -8.74 -2.38 4.64
N MET A 207 -9.90 -2.76 5.16
CA MET A 207 -10.29 -4.17 5.32
C MET A 207 -10.31 -4.91 3.97
N THR A 208 -10.91 -4.30 2.95
CA THR A 208 -11.00 -4.91 1.62
C THR A 208 -9.62 -4.97 0.97
N PHE A 209 -8.83 -3.90 1.04
CA PHE A 209 -7.45 -3.85 0.54
C PHE A 209 -6.64 -5.00 1.12
N ILE A 210 -6.57 -5.13 2.44
CA ILE A 210 -5.75 -6.17 3.05
C ILE A 210 -6.30 -7.57 2.78
N SER A 211 -7.62 -7.77 2.81
CA SER A 211 -8.25 -9.06 2.53
C SER A 211 -7.97 -9.56 1.11
N VAL A 212 -7.88 -8.63 0.17
CA VAL A 212 -7.66 -8.90 -1.25
C VAL A 212 -6.18 -9.07 -1.57
N HIS A 213 -5.31 -8.22 -1.04
CA HIS A 213 -3.89 -8.25 -1.42
C HIS A 213 -3.06 -9.23 -0.61
N SER A 214 -3.50 -9.59 0.59
CA SER A 214 -2.83 -10.61 1.42
C SER A 214 -2.80 -12.01 0.79
N VAL A 215 -3.55 -12.25 -0.29
CA VAL A 215 -3.54 -13.52 -1.05
C VAL A 215 -2.66 -13.47 -2.30
N ASN A 216 -1.94 -12.37 -2.53
CA ASN A 216 -0.96 -12.27 -3.60
C ASN A 216 0.30 -13.06 -3.24
N ASN A 217 0.96 -13.61 -4.27
CA ASN A 217 2.20 -14.38 -4.08
C ASN A 217 3.35 -13.51 -3.54
N ASP A 218 3.32 -12.22 -3.82
CA ASP A 218 4.30 -11.24 -3.38
C ASP A 218 3.55 -10.21 -2.53
N PHE A 219 3.47 -10.51 -1.23
CA PHE A 219 2.86 -9.67 -0.22
C PHE A 219 3.84 -9.56 0.96
N TYR A 220 4.15 -8.34 1.36
CA TYR A 220 5.17 -8.03 2.35
C TYR A 220 4.57 -7.08 3.39
N ILE A 221 4.88 -7.38 4.65
CA ILE A 221 4.58 -6.52 5.79
C ILE A 221 5.90 -6.16 6.45
N ASP A 222 6.15 -4.85 6.61
CA ASP A 222 7.40 -4.29 7.17
C ASP A 222 8.64 -4.92 6.54
N GLY A 223 8.61 -5.03 5.21
CA GLY A 223 9.70 -5.56 4.39
C GLY A 223 9.89 -7.07 4.43
N THR A 224 9.10 -7.83 5.19
CA THR A 224 9.20 -9.31 5.24
C THR A 224 8.07 -9.96 4.46
N LYS A 225 8.37 -10.94 3.61
CA LYS A 225 7.37 -11.66 2.82
C LYS A 225 6.45 -12.50 3.71
N ARG A 226 5.14 -12.35 3.53
CA ARG A 226 4.10 -13.00 4.33
C ARG A 226 3.11 -13.78 3.47
N THR A 227 2.56 -14.85 4.04
CA THR A 227 1.40 -15.56 3.50
C THR A 227 0.29 -15.56 4.54
N ARG A 228 -0.94 -15.24 4.13
CA ARG A 228 -2.09 -15.26 5.04
C ARG A 228 -2.40 -16.69 5.50
N LYS A 229 -2.52 -16.90 6.83
CA LYS A 229 -2.97 -18.19 7.39
C LYS A 229 -4.49 -18.27 7.52
N GLU A 230 -5.10 -17.20 8.04
CA GLU A 230 -6.50 -17.21 8.43
C GLU A 230 -7.31 -16.11 7.76
N LYS A 231 -8.63 -16.25 7.76
CA LYS A 231 -9.52 -15.14 7.39
C LYS A 231 -9.41 -14.05 8.47
N PRO A 232 -9.63 -12.78 8.11
CA PRO A 232 -9.62 -11.72 9.09
C PRO A 232 -10.66 -11.98 10.20
N GLU A 233 -10.24 -11.82 11.45
CA GLU A 233 -11.14 -11.89 12.59
C GLU A 233 -11.68 -10.48 12.87
N ILE A 234 -12.99 -10.29 12.67
CA ILE A 234 -13.69 -9.04 12.95
C ILE A 234 -14.38 -9.23 14.30
N GLY A 235 -13.99 -8.44 15.30
CA GLY A 235 -14.75 -8.38 16.56
C GLY A 235 -16.09 -7.67 16.33
N ASP A 236 -17.13 -8.07 17.07
CA ASP A 236 -18.43 -7.39 17.02
C ASP A 236 -18.25 -5.90 17.38
N ASN A 237 -18.59 -4.99 16.44
CA ASN A 237 -18.37 -3.53 16.52
C ASN A 237 -16.91 -3.04 16.57
N SER A 238 -15.96 -3.78 16.01
CA SER A 238 -14.53 -3.46 16.17
C SER A 238 -14.00 -2.38 15.20
N ALA A 239 -13.35 -1.37 15.77
CA ALA A 239 -12.49 -0.41 15.06
C ALA A 239 -11.15 -1.04 14.60
N TRP A 240 -10.96 -2.33 14.83
CA TRP A 240 -9.71 -3.05 14.67
C TRP A 240 -9.96 -4.41 14.02
N ILE A 241 -9.00 -4.88 13.25
CA ILE A 241 -9.03 -6.20 12.63
C ILE A 241 -7.72 -6.92 12.88
N THR A 242 -7.81 -8.17 13.35
CA THR A 242 -6.65 -9.01 13.57
C THR A 242 -6.44 -9.92 12.36
N MET A 243 -5.22 -9.97 11.87
CA MET A 243 -4.83 -10.87 10.78
C MET A 243 -3.57 -11.65 11.12
N LYS A 244 -3.63 -12.97 10.92
CA LYS A 244 -2.52 -13.89 11.15
C LYS A 244 -1.83 -14.28 9.84
N PHE A 245 -0.51 -14.26 9.86
CA PHE A 245 0.34 -14.57 8.71
C PHE A 245 1.46 -15.51 9.11
N SER A 246 2.00 -16.25 8.15
CA SER A 246 3.26 -16.98 8.28
C SER A 246 4.38 -16.25 7.53
N ASN A 247 5.61 -16.42 8.01
CA ASN A 247 6.81 -16.02 7.28
C ASN A 247 7.01 -16.91 6.06
N VAL A 248 7.28 -16.32 4.90
CA VAL A 248 7.75 -17.08 3.74
C VAL A 248 9.28 -17.17 3.80
N LYS A 249 9.78 -18.39 3.87
CA LYS A 249 11.22 -18.67 3.92
C LYS A 249 11.77 -19.01 2.53
N ASP A 250 13.03 -18.68 2.30
CA ASP A 250 13.78 -19.12 1.13
C ASP A 250 14.22 -20.59 1.24
N LYS A 251 14.96 -21.09 0.25
CA LYS A 251 15.49 -22.46 0.22
C LYS A 251 16.46 -22.78 1.37
N ASN A 252 16.97 -21.78 2.07
CA ASN A 252 17.89 -21.93 3.20
C ASN A 252 17.17 -21.74 4.56
N GLY A 253 15.84 -21.55 4.56
CA GLY A 253 15.06 -21.30 5.77
C GLY A 253 15.10 -19.85 6.27
N LEU A 254 15.61 -18.90 5.47
CA LEU A 254 15.70 -17.47 5.85
C LEU A 254 14.48 -16.69 5.38
N ASN A 255 14.08 -15.66 6.14
CA ASN A 255 13.00 -14.76 5.72
C ASN A 255 13.34 -14.08 4.39
N ILE A 256 12.37 -14.03 3.47
CA ILE A 256 12.52 -13.29 2.22
C ILE A 256 12.24 -11.81 2.48
N ILE A 257 13.25 -10.96 2.23
CA ILE A 257 13.19 -9.51 2.47
C ILE A 257 12.92 -8.75 1.18
N LEU A 258 12.08 -7.71 1.28
CA LEU A 258 11.71 -6.82 0.22
C LEU A 258 12.88 -5.89 -0.16
N ASP A 259 13.08 -5.71 -1.46
CA ASP A 259 13.98 -4.69 -2.00
C ASP A 259 13.15 -3.55 -2.60
N GLU A 260 12.74 -2.60 -1.76
CA GLU A 260 11.95 -1.43 -2.22
C GLU A 260 12.70 -0.59 -3.26
N SER A 261 14.05 -0.61 -3.24
CA SER A 261 14.85 0.14 -4.21
C SER A 261 14.63 -0.33 -5.65
N LYS A 262 14.35 -1.63 -5.86
CA LYS A 262 13.96 -2.19 -7.16
C LYS A 262 12.52 -1.88 -7.54
N ILE A 263 11.65 -1.63 -6.57
CA ILE A 263 10.27 -1.24 -6.86
C ILE A 263 10.25 0.18 -7.41
N PHE A 264 11.05 1.07 -6.82
CA PHE A 264 11.09 2.49 -7.16
C PHE A 264 12.25 2.88 -8.09
N ASP A 265 12.92 1.92 -8.72
CA ASP A 265 14.07 2.20 -9.61
C ASP A 265 13.69 3.07 -10.82
N ASP A 266 12.45 2.94 -11.27
CA ASP A 266 11.86 3.67 -12.38
C ASP A 266 11.47 5.12 -12.04
N VAL A 267 11.36 5.49 -10.75
CA VAL A 267 11.06 6.86 -10.29
C VAL A 267 12.22 7.54 -9.57
N ILE A 268 13.29 6.80 -9.28
CA ILE A 268 14.47 7.31 -8.58
C ILE A 268 15.58 7.55 -9.59
N LYS A 269 15.99 8.81 -9.76
CA LYS A 269 17.21 9.17 -10.50
C LYS A 269 18.37 9.38 -9.54
N LYS A 270 19.59 9.05 -9.99
CA LYS A 270 20.81 9.32 -9.24
C LYS A 270 21.60 10.42 -9.96
N ALA A 271 21.93 11.50 -9.25
CA ALA A 271 22.84 12.52 -9.75
C ALA A 271 24.22 12.33 -9.13
N LEU A 272 25.26 12.58 -9.92
CA LEU A 272 26.64 12.65 -9.44
C LEU A 272 26.79 13.98 -8.69
N SER A 273 27.00 13.92 -7.37
CA SER A 273 27.45 15.05 -6.57
C SER A 273 28.94 14.88 -6.26
N ASN A 274 29.62 15.98 -5.95
CA ASN A 274 31.08 16.04 -5.82
C ASN A 274 31.65 15.22 -4.64
N ASP A 275 30.82 14.55 -3.83
CA ASP A 275 31.30 13.59 -2.82
C ASP A 275 30.43 12.34 -2.57
N LEU A 276 29.20 12.21 -3.12
CA LEU A 276 28.38 10.98 -3.09
C LEU A 276 27.37 10.95 -4.25
N LYS A 277 26.84 9.78 -4.64
CA LYS A 277 25.66 9.70 -5.53
C LYS A 277 24.42 10.12 -4.74
N THR A 278 23.82 11.26 -5.10
CA THR A 278 22.57 11.73 -4.47
C THR A 278 21.37 11.07 -5.13
N VAL A 279 20.46 10.53 -4.31
CA VAL A 279 19.17 9.99 -4.73
C VAL A 279 18.20 11.16 -4.91
N LEU A 280 17.69 11.33 -6.13
CA LEU A 280 16.70 12.35 -6.48
C LEU A 280 15.40 11.65 -6.87
N TYR A 281 14.32 11.96 -6.17
CA TYR A 281 13.00 11.55 -6.61
C TYR A 281 12.60 12.37 -7.84
N THR A 282 12.19 11.70 -8.92
CA THR A 282 11.84 12.42 -10.15
C THR A 282 10.57 13.23 -9.94
N TYR A 283 10.73 14.55 -10.03
CA TYR A 283 9.64 15.46 -10.23
C TYR A 283 9.47 15.67 -11.74
N ASN A 284 8.28 15.39 -12.29
CA ASN A 284 7.93 15.75 -13.68
C ASN A 284 7.80 17.27 -13.80
N ASN A 285 8.93 17.95 -13.79
CA ASN A 285 9.08 19.30 -14.28
C ASN A 285 10.48 19.37 -14.90
N ASN A 286 10.54 19.32 -16.23
CA ASN A 286 11.79 19.33 -17.02
C ASN A 286 12.65 20.60 -16.85
N LYS A 287 12.42 21.42 -15.81
CA LYS A 287 13.09 22.71 -15.62
C LYS A 287 14.08 22.78 -14.45
N ASN A 288 13.90 22.08 -13.33
CA ASN A 288 14.64 22.40 -12.10
C ASN A 288 15.19 21.19 -11.32
N ALA A 289 16.08 20.38 -11.94
CA ALA A 289 16.75 19.30 -11.21
C ALA A 289 18.05 19.73 -10.48
N ILE A 290 18.39 21.02 -10.46
CA ILE A 290 19.55 21.52 -9.71
C ILE A 290 19.17 22.84 -9.03
N PRO A 291 19.15 22.91 -7.69
CA PRO A 291 19.29 24.19 -7.01
C PRO A 291 20.75 24.63 -7.26
N THR A 292 20.95 25.55 -8.19
CA THR A 292 22.18 26.34 -8.20
C THR A 292 22.06 27.30 -7.03
N GLY A 293 22.89 27.09 -6.02
CA GLY A 293 23.11 28.08 -4.95
C GLY A 293 23.68 29.38 -5.49
#